data_AF-A0A6G4ZUY0-F1
#
_entry.id   AF-A0A6G4ZUY0-F1
#
_cell.length_a   1.000
_cell.length_b   1.000
_cell.length_c   1.000
_cell.angle_alpha   90.00
_cell.angle_beta   90.00
_cell.angle_gamma   90.00
#
_symmetry.space_group_name_H-M   'P 1'
#
loop_
_entity.id
_entity.type
_entity.pdbx_description
1 polymer ?
#
loop_
_entity_poly.entity_id
_entity_poly.type
_entity_poly.pdbx_seq_one_letter_code
_entity_poly.pdbx_strand_id
1 'polypeptide(L)'
;MFIKLGILFFLAVASWQDDVKQIDQQIEDLKDLQGKLRSSAQRNTNNAMRWQFQSENYLDARRAWDRVAADKQKIQELQDQIDDLNAKKQNILQEHGGKKSS
;
A
#
# COMPACT_ATOMS: atom_id res chain seq x y z
N MET A 1 45.27 -34.86 9.87
CA MET A 1 43.98 -34.98 10.58
C MET A 1 43.02 -34.00 9.92
N PHE A 2 42.04 -34.51 9.17
CA PHE A 2 41.15 -33.73 8.31
C PHE A 2 39.87 -33.40 9.07
N ILE A 3 39.52 -32.11 9.17
CA ILE A 3 38.13 -31.71 9.42
C ILE A 3 37.79 -30.67 8.35
N LYS A 4 37.32 -31.18 7.20
CA LYS A 4 36.61 -30.36 6.21
C LYS A 4 35.25 -30.04 6.81
N LEU A 5 35.12 -28.88 7.47
CA LEU A 5 33.81 -28.32 7.79
C LEU A 5 33.11 -27.97 6.48
N GLY A 6 32.19 -28.84 6.07
CA GLY A 6 31.28 -28.59 4.98
C GLY A 6 30.39 -27.41 5.33
N ILE A 7 30.67 -26.27 4.70
CA ILE A 7 29.76 -25.13 4.65
C ILE A 7 28.57 -25.58 3.80
N LEU A 8 27.53 -26.10 4.45
CA LEU A 8 26.22 -26.27 3.84
C LEU A 8 25.61 -24.88 3.68
N PHE A 9 25.91 -24.24 2.55
CA PHE A 9 25.19 -23.09 2.05
C PHE A 9 23.76 -23.54 1.74
N PHE A 10 22.83 -23.34 2.68
CA PHE A 10 21.41 -23.40 2.39
C PHE A 10 21.10 -22.22 1.48
N LEU A 11 21.19 -22.44 0.17
CA LEU A 11 20.54 -21.60 -0.83
C LEU A 11 19.04 -21.75 -0.60
N ALA A 12 18.47 -20.88 0.23
CA ALA A 12 17.03 -20.69 0.28
C ALA A 12 16.62 -20.20 -1.11
N VAL A 13 16.21 -21.13 -1.96
CA VAL A 13 15.52 -20.80 -3.20
C VAL A 13 14.24 -20.11 -2.75
N ALA A 14 14.23 -18.77 -2.79
CA ALA A 14 13.03 -17.99 -2.50
C ALA A 14 11.93 -18.56 -3.39
N SER A 15 10.91 -19.13 -2.77
CA SER A 15 9.82 -19.73 -3.51
C SER A 15 8.97 -18.61 -4.06
N TRP A 16 8.47 -18.72 -5.30
CA TRP A 16 7.59 -17.69 -5.87
C TRP A 16 6.34 -17.47 -4.99
N GLN A 17 5.97 -18.45 -4.17
CA GLN A 17 4.95 -18.34 -3.14
C GLN A 17 5.31 -17.34 -2.05
N ASP A 18 6.57 -17.29 -1.61
CA ASP A 18 7.04 -16.32 -0.64
C ASP A 18 6.99 -14.89 -1.21
N ASP A 19 7.37 -14.72 -2.48
CA ASP A 19 7.27 -13.42 -3.16
C ASP A 19 5.81 -12.94 -3.27
N VAL A 20 4.90 -13.84 -3.65
CA VAL A 20 3.45 -13.54 -3.68
C VAL A 20 2.95 -13.17 -2.29
N LYS A 21 3.36 -13.90 -1.25
CA LYS A 21 2.97 -13.61 0.14
C LYS A 21 3.48 -12.25 0.61
N GLN A 22 4.72 -11.89 0.27
CA GLN A 22 5.28 -10.58 0.58
C GLN A 22 4.51 -9.46 -0.12
N ILE A 23 4.17 -9.64 -1.41
CA ILE A 23 3.36 -8.68 -2.16
C ILE A 23 1.98 -8.52 -1.52
N ASP A 24 1.33 -9.62 -1.10
CA ASP A 24 0.03 -9.56 -0.43
C ASP A 24 0.09 -8.78 0.88
N GLN A 25 1.14 -8.97 1.68
CA GLN A 25 1.34 -8.17 2.90
C GLN A 25 1.54 -6.69 2.58
N GLN A 26 2.34 -6.35 1.57
CA GLN A 26 2.54 -4.97 1.15
C GLN A 26 1.23 -4.31 0.70
N ILE A 27 0.39 -5.04 -0.05
CA ILE A 27 -0.94 -4.56 -0.46
C ILE A 27 -1.84 -4.31 0.76
N GLU A 28 -1.82 -5.20 1.75
CA GLU A 28 -2.60 -5.02 2.98
C GLU A 28 -2.15 -3.77 3.75
N ASP A 29 -0.84 -3.60 3.95
CA ASP A 29 -0.28 -2.43 4.64
C ASP A 29 -0.65 -1.10 3.94
N LEU A 30 -0.60 -1.09 2.60
CA LEU A 30 -1.00 0.07 1.80
C LEU A 30 -2.50 0.35 1.90
N LYS A 31 -3.35 -0.69 1.90
CA LYS A 31 -4.81 -0.56 2.09
C LYS A 31 -5.15 0.00 3.47
N ASP A 32 -4.44 -0.44 4.51
CA ASP A 32 -4.59 0.07 5.86
C ASP A 32 -4.23 1.56 5.94
N LEU A 33 -3.13 1.96 5.31
CA LEU A 33 -2.74 3.37 5.22
C LEU A 33 -3.77 4.19 4.43
N GLN A 34 -4.26 3.65 3.30
CA GLN A 34 -5.31 4.28 2.51
C GLN A 34 -6.60 4.47 3.33
N GLY A 35 -6.98 3.48 4.15
CA GLY A 35 -8.12 3.57 5.07
C GLY A 35 -7.97 4.67 6.11
N LYS A 36 -6.77 4.81 6.70
CA LYS A 36 -6.45 5.90 7.65
C LYS A 36 -6.57 7.28 7.00
N LEU A 37 -6.05 7.44 5.77
CA LEU A 37 -6.15 8.68 5.00
C LEU A 37 -7.60 9.00 4.61
N ARG A 38 -8.40 8.02 4.19
CA ARG A 38 -9.84 8.23 3.89
C ARG A 38 -10.59 8.75 5.12
N SER A 39 -10.31 8.17 6.28
CA SER A 39 -10.89 8.61 7.54
C SER A 39 -10.42 10.03 7.94
N SER A 40 -9.15 10.36 7.69
CA SER A 40 -8.60 11.72 7.87
C SER A 40 -9.29 12.74 6.95
N ALA A 41 -9.40 12.43 5.66
CA ALA A 41 -10.08 13.26 4.68
C ALA A 41 -11.55 13.50 5.05
N GLN A 42 -12.27 12.47 5.52
CA GLN A 42 -13.65 12.62 5.97
C GLN A 42 -13.77 13.56 7.18
N ARG A 43 -12.91 13.40 8.19
CA ARG A 43 -12.91 14.28 9.37
C ARG A 43 -12.61 15.73 8.99
N ASN A 44 -11.60 15.95 8.14
CA ASN A 44 -11.26 17.29 7.68
C ASN A 44 -12.35 17.90 6.80
N THR A 45 -13.03 17.10 5.96
CA THR A 45 -14.20 17.56 5.19
C THR A 45 -15.30 18.04 6.12
N ASN A 46 -15.64 17.27 7.18
CA ASN A 46 -16.64 17.67 8.15
C ASN A 46 -16.26 18.97 8.88
N ASN A 47 -14.99 19.11 9.28
CA ASN A 47 -14.48 20.32 9.92
C ASN A 47 -14.53 21.52 8.98
N ALA A 48 -14.10 21.36 7.73
CA ALA A 48 -14.12 22.42 6.73
C ALA A 48 -15.55 22.91 6.46
N MET A 49 -16.49 21.98 6.31
CA MET A 49 -17.91 22.28 6.13
C MET A 49 -18.51 22.99 7.35
N ARG A 50 -18.06 22.68 8.57
CA ARG A 50 -18.50 23.37 9.79
C ARG A 50 -17.94 24.79 9.88
N TRP A 51 -16.64 24.95 9.64
CA TRP A 51 -15.92 26.21 9.86
C TRP A 51 -16.15 27.23 8.75
N GLN A 52 -16.44 26.81 7.51
CA GLN A 52 -16.64 27.75 6.39
C GLN A 52 -17.84 28.70 6.59
N PHE A 53 -18.80 28.34 7.44
CA PHE A 53 -19.96 29.17 7.77
C PHE A 53 -19.77 30.00 9.05
N GLN A 54 -18.63 29.87 9.72
CA GLN A 54 -18.31 30.62 10.93
C GLN A 54 -17.37 31.77 10.57
N SER A 55 -17.81 33.01 10.76
CA SER A 55 -17.11 34.20 10.24
C SER A 55 -15.65 34.34 10.68
N GLU A 56 -15.28 33.76 11.83
CA GLU A 56 -13.93 33.84 12.40
C GLU A 56 -13.03 32.64 12.01
N ASN A 57 -13.58 31.57 11.43
CA ASN A 57 -12.86 30.30 11.22
C ASN A 57 -12.57 29.99 9.74
N TYR A 58 -12.65 30.99 8.86
CA TYR A 58 -12.39 30.81 7.42
C TYR A 58 -10.99 30.23 7.13
N LEU A 59 -9.96 30.69 7.87
CA LEU A 59 -8.59 30.17 7.71
C LEU A 59 -8.49 28.70 8.09
N ASP A 60 -9.18 28.27 9.14
CA ASP A 60 -9.17 26.87 9.56
C ASP A 60 -9.98 25.99 8.60
N ALA A 61 -11.09 26.51 8.06
CA ALA A 61 -11.83 25.85 6.99
C ALA A 61 -10.93 25.60 5.76
N ARG A 62 -10.16 26.61 5.36
CA ARG A 62 -9.20 26.49 4.24
C ARG A 62 -8.12 25.44 4.52
N ARG A 63 -7.49 25.48 5.69
CA ARG A 63 -6.49 24.47 6.10
C ARG A 63 -7.06 23.05 6.09
N ALA A 64 -8.30 22.89 6.53
CA ALA A 64 -8.98 21.60 6.48
C ALA A 64 -9.22 21.13 5.04
N TRP A 65 -9.62 22.02 4.13
CA TRP A 65 -9.72 21.69 2.70
C TRP A 65 -8.36 21.32 2.08
N ASP A 66 -7.30 22.05 2.41
CA ASP A 66 -5.95 21.74 1.93
C ASP A 66 -5.49 20.34 2.39
N ARG A 67 -5.81 19.97 3.64
CA ARG A 67 -5.58 18.62 4.17
C ARG A 67 -6.38 17.56 3.41
N VAL A 68 -7.66 17.82 3.09
CA VAL A 68 -8.48 16.89 2.29
C VAL A 68 -7.88 16.68 0.91
N ALA A 69 -7.42 17.74 0.25
CA ALA A 69 -6.79 17.64 -1.06
C ALA A 69 -5.50 16.80 -1.00
N ALA A 70 -4.65 17.06 -0.01
CA ALA A 70 -3.42 16.29 0.20
C ALA A 70 -3.70 14.81 0.51
N ASP A 71 -4.65 14.51 1.39
CA ASP A 71 -5.03 13.13 1.73
C ASP A 71 -5.58 12.41 0.48
N LYS A 72 -6.41 13.07 -0.34
CA LYS A 72 -6.95 12.51 -1.59
C LYS A 72 -5.86 12.23 -2.62
N GLN A 73 -4.92 13.14 -2.81
CA GLN A 73 -3.76 12.91 -3.67
C GLN A 73 -2.98 11.69 -3.19
N LYS A 74 -2.71 11.59 -1.88
CA LYS A 74 -1.96 10.46 -1.35
C LYS A 74 -2.71 9.13 -1.49
N ILE A 75 -4.04 9.14 -1.32
CA ILE A 75 -4.88 7.97 -1.56
C ILE A 75 -4.74 7.46 -3.00
N GLN A 76 -4.68 8.37 -3.98
CA GLN A 76 -4.47 8.00 -5.38
C GLN A 76 -3.08 7.39 -5.59
N GLU A 77 -2.02 8.02 -5.08
CA GLU A 77 -0.66 7.47 -5.16
C GLU A 77 -0.56 6.06 -4.56
N LEU A 78 -1.24 5.80 -3.44
CA LEU A 78 -1.28 4.46 -2.84
C LEU A 78 -2.08 3.48 -3.69
N GLN A 79 -3.13 3.94 -4.37
CA GLN A 79 -3.90 3.08 -5.27
C GLN A 79 -3.04 2.64 -6.45
N ASP A 80 -2.30 3.57 -7.06
CA ASP A 80 -1.39 3.27 -8.17
C ASP A 80 -0.34 2.23 -7.75
N GLN A 81 0.21 2.36 -6.53
CA GLN A 81 1.16 1.37 -5.97
C GLN A 81 0.52 -0.01 -5.73
N ILE A 82 -0.72 -0.05 -5.25
CA ILE A 82 -1.48 -1.30 -5.08
C ILE A 82 -1.70 -1.96 -6.43
N ASP A 83 -2.04 -1.19 -7.46
CA ASP A 83 -2.30 -1.70 -8.81
C ASP A 83 -1.01 -2.27 -9.44
N ASP A 84 0.13 -1.58 -9.28
CA ASP A 84 1.44 -2.07 -9.70
C ASP A 84 1.82 -3.39 -9.00
N LEU A 85 1.59 -3.49 -7.69
CA LEU A 85 1.85 -4.71 -6.92
C LEU A 85 0.93 -5.86 -7.36
N ASN A 86 -0.34 -5.58 -7.64
CA ASN A 86 -1.27 -6.57 -8.17
C ASN A 86 -0.82 -7.08 -9.55
N ALA A 87 -0.38 -6.18 -10.44
CA ALA A 87 0.16 -6.55 -11.75
C ALA A 87 1.41 -7.43 -11.60
N LYS A 88 2.34 -7.06 -10.71
CA LYS A 88 3.52 -7.87 -10.40
C LYS A 88 3.16 -9.26 -9.88
N LYS A 89 2.21 -9.36 -8.94
CA LYS A 89 1.70 -10.64 -8.43
C LYS A 89 1.11 -11.49 -9.55
N GLN A 90 0.32 -10.90 -10.44
CA GLN A 90 -0.27 -11.63 -11.57
C GLN A 90 0.81 -12.17 -12.52
N ASN A 91 1.86 -11.41 -12.81
CA ASN A 91 2.97 -11.87 -13.64
C ASN A 91 3.67 -13.09 -13.02
N ILE A 92 3.99 -13.05 -11.72
CA ILE A 92 4.60 -14.19 -11.00
C ILE A 92 3.68 -15.42 -11.07
N LEU A 93 2.38 -15.24 -10.85
CA LEU A 93 1.41 -16.33 -10.92
C LEU A 93 1.26 -16.91 -12.33
N GLN A 94 1.39 -16.10 -13.38
CA GLN A 94 1.37 -16.60 -14.76
C GLN A 94 2.63 -17.40 -15.09
N GLU A 95 3.81 -16.89 -14.72
CA GLU A 95 5.10 -17.53 -14.98
C GLU A 95 5.25 -18.88 -14.26
N HIS A 96 4.72 -18.98 -13.03
CA HIS A 96 4.93 -20.15 -12.17
C HIS A 96 3.69 -21.01 -11.95
N GLY A 97 2.48 -20.44 -12.03
CA GLY A 97 1.21 -21.15 -11.84
C GLY A 97 0.51 -21.59 -13.13
N GLY A 98 0.88 -21.01 -14.28
CA GLY A 98 0.24 -21.25 -15.59
C GLY A 98 0.64 -22.55 -16.32
N LYS A 99 1.62 -23.33 -15.83
CA LYS A 99 2.03 -24.61 -16.46
C LYS A 99 1.08 -25.79 -16.16
N LYS A 100 -0.23 -25.54 -16.04
CA LYS A 100 -1.26 -26.58 -15.91
C LYS A 100 -2.42 -26.34 -16.90
N SER A 101 -2.12 -26.11 -18.17
CA SER A 101 -3.09 -26.31 -19.26
C SER A 101 -2.38 -26.34 -20.62
N SER A 102 -1.77 -27.48 -20.95
CA SER A 102 -1.67 -27.94 -22.34
C SER A 102 -1.51 -29.45 -22.37
#